data_AF-A0A3S5JF98-F1
#
_entry.id   AF-A0A3S5JF98-F1
#
_cell.length_a   1.000
_cell.length_b   1.000
_cell.length_c   1.000
_cell.angle_alpha   90.00
_cell.angle_beta   90.00
_cell.angle_gamma   90.00
#
_symmetry.space_group_name_H-M   'P 1'
#
loop_
_entity.id
_entity.type
_entity.pdbx_description
1 polymer ?
#
loop_
_entity_poly.entity_id
_entity_poly.type
_entity_poly.pdbx_seq_one_letter_code
_entity_poly.pdbx_strand_id
1 'polypeptide(L)' 'MNNIIQINPIDPIFNEYEGFVDKSAGIKTIAFKYFGADVQKAIDYLAIEDNNFDTASEIPNLHLVEEQEYYQPELLH' A
#
# COMPACT_ATOMS: atom_id res chain seq x y z
N MET A 1 -23.81 22.34 -23.58
CA MET A 1 -22.87 21.21 -23.49
C MET A 1 -23.21 20.46 -22.22
N ASN A 2 -23.85 19.30 -22.33
CA ASN A 2 -24.29 18.52 -21.17
C ASN A 2 -23.19 17.51 -20.82
N ASN A 3 -22.31 17.85 -19.89
CA ASN A 3 -21.31 16.93 -19.37
C ASN A 3 -21.99 16.05 -18.32
N ILE A 4 -22.60 14.95 -18.76
CA ILE A 4 -23.19 13.96 -17.87
C ILE A 4 -22.03 13.21 -17.21
N ILE A 5 -21.74 13.53 -15.96
CA ILE A 5 -20.73 12.83 -15.17
C ILE A 5 -21.33 11.48 -14.77
N GLN A 6 -20.85 10.40 -15.36
CA GLN A 6 -21.18 9.04 -14.90
C GLN A 6 -20.39 8.77 -13.64
N ILE A 7 -21.04 8.95 -12.49
CA ILE A 7 -20.47 8.59 -11.18
C ILE A 7 -20.59 7.08 -11.09
N ASN A 8 -19.48 6.35 -11.21
CA ASN A 8 -19.49 4.92 -10.97
C ASN A 8 -19.65 4.72 -9.44
N PRO A 9 -20.76 4.14 -8.95
CA PRO A 9 -21.02 4.03 -7.52
C PRO A 9 -20.15 2.97 -6.83
N ILE A 10 -19.39 2.22 -7.63
CA ILE A 10 -18.48 1.19 -7.14
C ILE A 10 -17.27 1.84 -6.50
N ASP A 11 -16.87 1.28 -5.36
CA ASP A 11 -15.68 1.68 -4.64
C ASP A 11 -14.45 1.68 -5.56
N PRO A 12 -13.75 2.82 -5.71
CA PRO A 12 -12.57 2.92 -6.55
C PRO A 12 -11.46 1.93 -6.17
N ILE A 13 -11.37 1.53 -4.90
CA ILE A 13 -10.37 0.56 -4.42
C ILE A 13 -10.66 -0.83 -5.00
N PHE A 14 -11.93 -1.23 -5.08
CA PHE A 14 -12.33 -2.50 -5.70
C PHE A 14 -12.05 -2.52 -7.20
N ASN A 15 -12.37 -1.43 -7.91
CA ASN A 15 -12.07 -1.33 -9.34
C ASN A 15 -10.56 -1.42 -9.63
N GLU A 16 -9.75 -0.80 -8.76
CA GLU A 16 -8.30 -0.88 -8.88
C GLU A 16 -7.79 -2.30 -8.62
N TYR A 17 -8.27 -2.96 -7.55
CA TYR A 17 -7.95 -4.37 -7.28
C TYR A 17 -8.33 -5.29 -8.45
N GLU A 18 -9.50 -5.06 -9.05
CA GLU A 18 -9.97 -5.81 -10.21
C GLU A 18 -9.13 -5.58 -11.46
N GLY A 19 -8.52 -4.41 -11.60
CA GLY A 19 -7.62 -4.08 -12.70
C GLY A 19 -6.24 -4.76 -12.66
N PHE A 20 -5.81 -5.32 -11.52
CA PHE A 20 -4.52 -6.01 -11.46
C PHE A 20 -4.57 -7.40 -12.09
N VAL A 21 -3.60 -7.67 -12.97
CA VAL A 21 -3.39 -9.00 -13.57
C VAL A 21 -2.85 -9.99 -12.54
N ASP A 22 -1.91 -9.56 -11.70
CA ASP A 22 -1.40 -10.32 -10.57
C ASP A 22 -2.12 -9.88 -9.29
N LYS A 23 -3.02 -10.72 -8.78
CA LYS A 23 -3.82 -10.43 -7.59
C LYS A 23 -2.98 -10.36 -6.31
N SER A 24 -1.86 -11.09 -6.24
CA SER A 24 -0.94 -11.06 -5.09
C SER A 24 -0.14 -9.76 -5.03
N ALA A 25 0.38 -9.31 -6.18
CA ALA A 25 0.99 -7.99 -6.26
C ALA A 25 -0.05 -6.87 -6.06
N GLY A 26 -1.25 -7.06 -6.60
CA GLY A 26 -2.38 -6.14 -6.47
C GLY A 26 -2.77 -5.90 -5.01
N ILE A 27 -2.98 -6.95 -4.22
CA ILE A 27 -3.37 -6.80 -2.81
C ILE A 27 -2.28 -6.09 -1.99
N LYS A 28 -1.00 -6.39 -2.23
CA LYS A 28 0.12 -5.70 -1.56
C LYS A 28 0.16 -4.22 -1.93
N THR A 29 -0.14 -3.88 -3.18
CA THR A 29 -0.23 -2.50 -3.65
C THR A 29 -1.38 -1.75 -2.98
N ILE A 30 -2.57 -2.36 -2.91
CA ILE A 30 -3.74 -1.79 -2.24
C ILE A 30 -3.47 -1.59 -0.74
N ALA A 31 -2.88 -2.58 -0.07
CA ALA A 31 -2.47 -2.51 1.33
C ALA A 31 -1.54 -1.33 1.59
N PHE A 32 -0.51 -1.17 0.76
CA PHE A 32 0.42 -0.06 0.86
C PHE A 32 -0.27 1.31 0.67
N LYS A 33 -1.12 1.43 -0.36
CA LYS A 33 -1.78 2.70 -0.72
C LYS A 33 -2.81 3.15 0.31
N TYR A 34 -3.62 2.24 0.83
CA TYR A 34 -4.85 2.59 1.55
C TYR A 34 -4.87 2.10 3.01
N PHE A 35 -4.02 1.15 3.37
CA PHE A 35 -4.09 0.46 4.67
C PHE A 35 -2.77 0.51 5.45
N GLY A 36 -1.85 1.42 5.11
CA GLY A 36 -0.59 1.58 5.85
C GLY A 36 0.32 0.36 5.75
N ALA A 37 0.30 -0.34 4.61
CA ALA A 37 0.98 -1.61 4.36
C ALA A 37 0.44 -2.82 5.14
N ASP A 38 -0.72 -2.71 5.80
CA ASP A 38 -1.39 -3.85 6.42
C ASP A 38 -2.15 -4.68 5.35
N VAL A 39 -1.55 -5.80 4.97
CA VAL A 39 -2.09 -6.71 3.95
C VAL A 39 -3.35 -7.41 4.42
N GLN A 40 -3.44 -7.78 5.70
CA GLN A 40 -4.62 -8.48 6.23
C GLN A 40 -5.84 -7.56 6.23
N LYS A 41 -5.65 -6.31 6.66
CA LYS A 41 -6.72 -5.31 6.62
C LYS A 41 -7.24 -5.05 5.20
N ALA A 42 -6.36 -5.09 4.19
CA ALA A 42 -6.75 -4.97 2.79
C ALA A 42 -7.52 -6.21 2.29
N ILE A 43 -7.11 -7.41 2.69
CA ILE A 43 -7.80 -8.67 2.37
C ILE A 43 -9.21 -8.69 2.98
N ASP A 44 -9.33 -8.33 4.25
CA ASP A 44 -10.61 -8.24 4.96
C ASP A 44 -11.54 -7.23 4.30
N TYR A 45 -11.00 -6.06 3.93
CA TYR A 45 -11.75 -5.01 3.25
C TYR A 45 -12.29 -5.45 1.89
N LEU A 46 -11.46 -6.13 1.10
CA LEU A 46 -11.83 -6.62 -0.23
C LEU A 46 -12.60 -7.95 -0.19
N ALA A 47 -12.81 -8.52 1.00
CA ALA A 47 -13.47 -9.81 1.23
C ALA A 47 -12.90 -10.93 0.34
N ILE A 48 -11.57 -10.98 0.20
CA ILE A 48 -10.92 -11.98 -0.65
C ILE A 48 -10.79 -13.30 0.14
N GLU A 49 -11.50 -14.35 -0.27
CA GLU A 49 -11.49 -15.67 0.39
C GLU A 49 -10.20 -16.49 0.16
N ASP A 50 -9.20 -15.91 -0.50
CA ASP A 50 -8.05 -16.64 -1.00
C ASP A 50 -6.99 -16.83 0.08
N ASN A 51 -6.76 -18.08 0.47
CA ASN A 51 -5.82 -18.49 1.53
C ASN A 51 -4.35 -18.48 1.08
N ASN A 52 -4.07 -18.01 -0.15
CA ASN A 52 -2.75 -18.07 -0.78
C ASN A 52 -1.96 -16.75 -0.76
N PHE A 53 -2.47 -15.69 -0.13
CA PHE A 53 -1.64 -14.52 0.11
C PHE A 53 -0.70 -14.82 1.25
N ASP A 54 0.49 -15.32 0.91
CA ASP A 54 1.61 -15.34 1.83
C ASP A 54 1.82 -13.92 2.35
N THR A 55 1.32 -13.67 3.56
CA THR A 55 1.69 -12.56 4.40
C THR A 55 3.10 -12.82 4.88
N ALA A 56 4.04 -12.78 3.93
CA ALA A 56 5.45 -12.69 4.24
C ALA A 56 5.64 -11.35 4.96
N SER A 57 5.48 -11.40 6.28
CA SER A 57 5.96 -10.46 7.27
C SER A 57 7.49 -10.52 7.25
N GLU A 58 8.08 -10.20 6.11
CA GLU A 58 9.46 -9.75 6.07
C GLU A 58 9.37 -8.24 6.12
N ILE A 59 9.10 -7.71 7.30
CA ILE A 59 9.57 -6.38 7.64
C ILE A 59 11.10 -6.52 7.55
N PRO A 60 11.78 -5.99 6.51
CA PRO A 60 13.22 -5.94 6.61
C PRO A 60 13.47 -5.12 7.87
N ASN A 61 14.22 -5.68 8.84
CA ASN A 61 14.60 -4.98 10.05
C ASN A 61 15.08 -3.58 9.63
N LEU A 62 14.20 -2.59 9.75
CA LEU A 62 14.54 -1.21 9.45
C LEU A 62 15.40 -0.85 10.63
N HIS A 63 16.70 -1.04 10.46
CA HIS A 63 17.69 -0.72 11.47
C HIS A 63 17.41 0.74 11.82
N LEU A 64 16.86 0.94 13.03
CA LEU A 64 16.61 2.27 13.56
C LEU A 64 17.94 3.00 13.41
N VAL A 65 17.99 3.96 12.48
CA VAL A 65 19.20 4.72 12.20
C VAL A 65 19.54 5.37 13.54
N GLU A 66 20.59 4.88 14.18
CA GLU A 66 21.12 5.50 15.39
C GLU A 66 21.31 6.98 15.06
N GLU A 67 20.82 7.87 15.92
CA GLU A 67 21.05 9.31 15.82
C GLU A 67 22.55 9.56 16.01
N GLN A 68 23.34 9.31 14.97
CA GLN A 68 24.72 9.70 14.91
C GLN A 68 24.74 11.18 14.54
N GLU A 69 25.23 12.02 15.45
CA GLU A 69 25.55 13.41 15.17
C GLU A 69 26.65 13.45 14.10
N TYR A 70 26.25 13.55 12.83
CA TYR A 70 27.19 13.76 11.74
C TYR A 70 27.78 15.17 11.86
N TYR A 71 29.07 15.22 12.20
CA TYR A 71 29.81 16.48 12.20
C TYR A 71 29.80 17.10 10.78
N GLN A 72 29.14 18.26 10.63
CA GLN A 72 29.10 19.05 9.40
C GLN A 72 30.10 20.21 9.47
N PRO A 73 31.35 20.03 9.00
CA PRO A 73 32.38 21.07 9.07
C PRO A 73 32.02 22.33 8.27
N GLU A 74 31.20 22.22 7.23
CA GLU A 74 30.76 23.34 6.39
C GLU A 74 29.83 24.34 7.09
N LEU A 75 29.30 24.02 8.27
CA LEU A 75 28.43 24.91 9.04
C LEU A 75 29.18 25.82 10.02
N LEU A 76 30.50 25.67 10.14
CA LEU A 76 31.34 26.52 10.97
C LEU A 76 31.83 27.71 10.13
N HIS A 77 31.21 28.87 10.32
CA HIS A 77 31.64 30.17 9.82
C HIS A 77 32.04 31.10 10.96
#